data_AF-A0A1F2QFL9-F1
#
_entry.id   AF-A0A1F2QFL9-F1
#
_cell.length_a   1.000
_cell.length_b   1.000
_cell.length_c   1.000
_cell.angle_alpha   90.00
_cell.angle_beta   90.00
_cell.angle_gamma   90.00
#
_symmetry.space_group_name_H-M   'P 1'
#
loop_
_entity.id
_entity.type
_entity.pdbx_description
1 polymer ?
#
loop_
_entity_poly.entity_id
_entity_poly.type
_entity_poly.pdbx_seq_one_letter_code
_entity_poly.pdbx_strand_id
1 'polypeptide(L)'
;MAETIEVNRAPVLTLWAAVVAERLGFARNEALTLGRAVAGLNAYSKGVRLGLFTPSAPKNVKERTKALKHGETLQVDLLGRAVPVTATAEGLRALSKDEAILPESVARYLDGKFGHALSAARAAMERLARSLPAEQLAVEAFHLYEQFRPEVPAGVKGWGAKGTLDIGRIVDLAK
;
A
#
# COMPACT_ATOMS: atom_id res chain seq x y z
N MET A 1 4.13 -9.77 -24.75
CA MET A 1 5.47 -9.68 -24.14
C MET A 1 5.26 -9.23 -22.70
N ALA A 2 5.80 -9.96 -21.72
CA ALA A 2 5.70 -9.54 -20.32
C ALA A 2 6.50 -8.23 -20.15
N GLU A 3 5.84 -7.17 -19.69
CA GLU A 3 6.49 -5.88 -19.45
C GLU A 3 7.23 -5.96 -18.10
N THR A 4 8.57 -5.91 -18.16
CA THR A 4 9.44 -5.91 -16.99
C THR A 4 10.05 -4.54 -16.76
N ILE A 5 10.16 -4.10 -15.51
CA ILE A 5 10.82 -2.84 -15.16
C ILE A 5 11.79 -2.99 -13.98
N GLU A 6 12.87 -2.21 -14.01
CA GLU A 6 13.84 -2.12 -12.90
C GLU A 6 13.42 -1.06 -11.89
N VAL A 7 12.92 -1.50 -10.74
CA VAL A 7 12.31 -0.61 -9.75
C VAL A 7 12.62 -1.06 -8.32
N ASN A 8 12.66 -0.10 -7.40
CA ASN A 8 12.85 -0.39 -5.97
C ASN A 8 11.60 -1.06 -5.37
N ARG A 9 11.76 -1.83 -4.29
CA ARG A 9 10.62 -2.42 -3.55
C ARG A 9 9.65 -1.40 -2.94
N ALA A 10 10.17 -0.28 -2.45
CA ALA A 10 9.37 0.76 -1.79
C ALA A 10 8.27 1.38 -2.69
N PRO A 11 8.55 1.84 -3.92
CA PRO A 11 7.50 2.34 -4.81
C PRO A 11 6.51 1.25 -5.24
N VAL A 12 6.97 -0.01 -5.41
CA VAL A 12 6.06 -1.14 -5.69
C VAL A 12 5.11 -1.40 -4.52
N LEU A 13 5.62 -1.42 -3.30
CA LEU A 13 4.79 -1.57 -2.10
C LEU A 13 3.84 -0.37 -1.93
N THR A 14 4.31 0.85 -2.22
CA THR A 14 3.49 2.06 -2.17
C THR A 14 2.30 1.98 -3.12
N LEU A 15 2.55 1.59 -4.38
CA LEU A 15 1.50 1.47 -5.40
C LEU A 15 0.51 0.37 -5.05
N TRP A 16 1.01 -0.82 -4.66
CA TRP A 16 0.16 -1.94 -4.27
C TRP A 16 -0.72 -1.61 -3.07
N ALA A 17 -0.16 -0.97 -2.05
CA ALA A 17 -0.90 -0.55 -0.87
C ALA A 17 -1.99 0.48 -1.19
N ALA A 18 -1.73 1.43 -2.10
CA ALA A 18 -2.75 2.36 -2.56
C ALA A 18 -3.88 1.63 -3.30
N VAL A 19 -3.56 0.68 -4.18
CA VAL A 19 -4.58 -0.13 -4.89
C VAL A 19 -5.42 -0.95 -3.90
N VAL A 20 -4.79 -1.58 -2.91
CA VAL A 20 -5.50 -2.33 -1.86
C VAL A 20 -6.40 -1.39 -1.05
N ALA A 21 -5.90 -0.23 -0.63
CA ALA A 21 -6.70 0.76 0.10
C ALA A 21 -7.93 1.23 -0.71
N GLU A 22 -7.77 1.51 -2.00
CA GLU A 22 -8.91 1.83 -2.89
C GLU A 22 -9.93 0.68 -2.95
N ARG A 23 -9.46 -0.56 -3.09
CA ARG A 23 -10.32 -1.75 -3.11
C ARG A 23 -11.06 -1.96 -1.79
N LEU A 24 -10.45 -1.52 -0.70
CA LEU A 24 -10.99 -1.49 0.66
C LEU A 24 -11.92 -0.29 0.92
N GLY A 25 -12.07 0.61 -0.05
CA GLY A 25 -13.05 1.69 -0.05
C GLY A 25 -12.51 3.08 0.28
N PHE A 26 -11.19 3.25 0.47
CA PHE A 26 -10.59 4.57 0.66
C PHE A 26 -10.60 5.37 -0.64
N ALA A 27 -10.71 6.70 -0.54
CA ALA A 27 -10.60 7.56 -1.72
C ALA A 27 -9.16 7.57 -2.26
N ARG A 28 -8.98 7.87 -3.55
CA ARG A 28 -7.68 7.87 -4.24
C ARG A 28 -6.59 8.61 -3.47
N ASN A 29 -6.90 9.82 -3.01
CA ASN A 29 -5.94 10.66 -2.28
C ASN A 29 -5.57 10.06 -0.91
N GLU A 30 -6.54 9.50 -0.19
CA GLU A 30 -6.30 8.82 1.08
C GLU A 30 -5.41 7.59 0.86
N ALA A 31 -5.76 6.77 -0.12
CA ALA A 31 -5.06 5.54 -0.50
C ALA A 31 -3.60 5.79 -0.88
N LEU A 32 -3.31 6.85 -1.64
CA LEU A 32 -1.93 7.23 -1.96
C LEU A 32 -1.10 7.51 -0.69
N THR A 33 -1.66 8.26 0.25
CA THR A 33 -0.96 8.57 1.51
C THR A 33 -0.76 7.33 2.38
N LEU A 34 -1.79 6.49 2.51
CA LEU A 34 -1.72 5.20 3.20
C LEU A 34 -0.61 4.32 2.59
N GLY A 35 -0.55 4.22 1.27
CA GLY A 35 0.46 3.44 0.59
C GLY A 35 1.88 3.95 0.84
N ARG A 36 2.06 5.28 0.84
CA ARG A 36 3.37 5.89 1.16
C ARG A 36 3.81 5.58 2.59
N ALA A 37 2.89 5.67 3.55
CA ALA A 37 3.18 5.36 4.95
C ALA A 37 3.51 3.88 5.14
N VAL A 38 2.75 2.95 4.53
CA VAL A 38 3.02 1.50 4.56
C VAL A 38 4.46 1.19 4.16
N ALA A 39 4.96 1.81 3.09
CA ALA A 39 6.32 1.57 2.60
C ALA A 39 7.42 2.14 3.51
N GLY A 40 7.10 3.14 4.34
CA GLY A 40 8.02 3.73 5.31
C GLY A 40 8.02 3.04 6.68
N LEU A 41 7.01 2.23 6.97
CA LEU A 41 6.89 1.51 8.24
C LEU A 41 7.70 0.21 8.23
N ASN A 42 8.70 0.14 9.12
CA ASN A 42 9.37 -1.10 9.47
C ASN A 42 8.36 -2.04 10.17
N ALA A 43 8.37 -3.31 9.78
CA ALA A 43 7.34 -4.31 10.06
C ALA A 43 6.79 -4.33 11.51
N TYR A 44 5.49 -4.04 11.66
CA TYR A 44 4.63 -4.33 12.82
C TYR A 44 4.39 -5.84 13.02
N SER A 45 4.98 -6.68 12.17
CA SER A 45 4.72 -8.11 12.00
C SER A 45 4.93 -8.98 13.25
N LYS A 46 5.57 -8.48 14.31
CA LYS A 46 5.62 -9.20 15.58
C LYS A 46 4.26 -9.25 16.29
N GLY A 47 3.42 -8.21 16.20
CA GLY A 47 2.14 -8.14 16.91
C GLY A 47 1.04 -9.01 16.30
N VAL A 48 0.92 -9.00 14.97
CA VAL A 48 -0.10 -9.80 14.23
C VAL A 48 0.20 -11.30 14.32
N ARG A 49 1.48 -11.71 14.21
CA ARG A 49 1.91 -13.12 14.26
C ARG A 49 1.75 -13.76 15.65
N LEU A 50 1.60 -12.94 16.69
CA LEU A 50 1.29 -13.38 18.06
C LEU A 50 -0.22 -13.50 18.31
N GLY A 51 -1.07 -13.27 17.30
CA GLY A 51 -2.54 -13.36 17.44
C GLY A 51 -3.17 -12.24 18.28
N LEU A 52 -2.42 -11.18 18.57
CA LEU A 52 -2.86 -10.07 19.44
C LEU A 52 -3.72 -9.04 18.70
N PHE A 53 -3.82 -9.13 17.37
CA PHE A 53 -4.51 -8.14 16.53
C PHE A 53 -5.31 -8.82 15.43
N THR A 54 -6.59 -8.47 15.33
CA THR A 54 -7.47 -8.85 14.23
C THR A 54 -7.53 -7.68 13.24
N PRO A 55 -7.09 -7.84 11.98
CA PRO A 55 -7.20 -6.79 10.97
C PRO A 55 -8.66 -6.38 10.84
N SER A 56 -9.00 -5.18 11.27
CA SER A 56 -10.39 -4.73 11.22
C SER A 56 -10.73 -4.32 9.80
N ALA A 57 -11.81 -4.88 9.25
CA ALA A 57 -12.29 -4.48 7.94
C ALA A 57 -12.58 -2.96 7.90
N PRO A 58 -12.28 -2.28 6.78
CA PRO A 58 -12.34 -0.80 6.66
C PRO A 58 -13.72 -0.18 6.86
N LYS A 59 -14.80 -0.98 6.89
CA LYS A 59 -16.17 -0.48 7.05
C LYS A 59 -16.31 0.44 8.28
N ASN A 60 -15.55 0.17 9.34
CA ASN A 60 -15.56 0.97 10.56
C ASN A 60 -14.60 2.18 10.52
N VAL A 61 -13.64 2.22 9.60
CA VAL A 61 -12.65 3.31 9.53
C VAL A 61 -13.31 4.61 9.06
N LYS A 62 -14.16 4.56 8.03
CA LYS A 62 -14.89 5.76 7.54
C LYS A 62 -15.81 6.38 8.60
N GLU A 63 -16.46 5.56 9.41
CA GLU A 63 -17.29 6.03 10.51
C GLU A 63 -16.45 6.61 11.66
N ARG A 64 -15.35 5.95 12.01
CA ARG A 64 -14.41 6.45 13.02
C ARG A 64 -13.74 7.76 12.58
N THR A 65 -13.48 7.94 11.28
CA THR A 65 -12.89 9.18 10.76
C THR A 65 -13.85 10.37 10.77
N LYS A 66 -15.17 10.14 10.73
CA LYS A 66 -16.16 11.21 10.90
C LYS A 66 -16.22 11.75 12.34
N ALA A 67 -15.79 10.94 13.31
CA ALA A 67 -15.75 11.30 14.72
C ALA A 67 -14.40 11.89 15.18
N LEU A 68 -13.35 11.81 14.34
CA LEU A 68 -12.03 12.35 14.66
C LEU A 68 -12.10 13.88 14.74
N LYS A 69 -11.75 14.42 15.90
CA LYS A 69 -11.55 15.87 16.05
C LYS A 69 -10.24 16.29 15.38
N HIS A 70 -10.14 17.56 15.03
CA HIS A 70 -8.92 18.13 14.48
C HIS A 70 -7.74 17.90 15.46
N GLY A 71 -6.67 17.25 14.98
CA GLY A 71 -5.51 16.88 15.80
C GLY A 71 -5.56 15.48 16.42
N GLU A 72 -6.69 14.77 16.36
CA GLU A 72 -6.74 13.35 16.75
C GLU A 72 -6.12 12.46 15.67
N THR A 73 -5.42 11.41 16.13
CA THR A 73 -4.85 10.39 15.27
C THR A 73 -5.57 9.07 15.46
N LEU A 74 -5.76 8.34 14.36
CA LEU A 74 -6.28 6.98 14.35
C LEU A 74 -5.23 6.07 13.70
N GLN A 75 -5.35 4.76 13.91
CA GLN A 75 -4.59 3.77 13.16
C GLN A 75 -5.50 3.03 12.17
N VAL A 76 -5.01 2.86 10.95
CA VAL A 76 -5.63 2.06 9.90
C VAL A 76 -4.75 0.84 9.62
N ASP A 77 -5.32 -0.35 9.75
CA ASP A 77 -4.61 -1.57 9.40
C ASP A 77 -4.54 -1.74 7.88
N LEU A 78 -3.32 -1.82 7.34
CA LEU A 78 -3.10 -2.03 5.91
C LEU A 78 -1.81 -2.82 5.69
N LEU A 79 -1.90 -3.94 4.96
CA LEU A 79 -0.78 -4.85 4.67
C LEU A 79 0.04 -5.23 5.92
N GLY A 80 -0.67 -5.58 7.00
CA GLY A 80 -0.06 -6.01 8.27
C GLY A 80 0.66 -4.90 9.03
N ARG A 81 0.32 -3.63 8.80
CA ARG A 81 0.86 -2.46 9.50
C ARG A 81 -0.27 -1.58 10.00
N ALA A 82 -0.11 -1.06 11.21
CA ALA A 82 -0.97 -0.03 11.76
C ALA A 82 -0.48 1.35 11.29
N VAL A 83 -1.16 1.92 10.30
CA VAL A 83 -0.80 3.19 9.67
C VAL A 83 -1.43 4.35 10.43
N PRO A 84 -0.64 5.27 11.02
CA PRO A 84 -1.19 6.45 11.67
C PRO A 84 -1.80 7.40 10.63
N VAL A 85 -3.00 7.90 10.92
CA VAL A 85 -3.77 8.81 10.06
C VAL A 85 -4.38 9.94 10.87
N THR A 86 -4.62 11.07 10.20
CA THR A 86 -5.34 12.22 10.74
C THR A 86 -6.42 12.68 9.76
N ALA A 87 -7.49 13.29 10.27
CA ALA A 87 -8.54 13.87 9.45
C ALA A 87 -8.15 15.29 9.00
N THR A 88 -8.30 15.58 7.70
CA THR A 88 -8.13 16.93 7.15
C THR A 88 -9.43 17.38 6.48
N ALA A 89 -9.51 18.65 6.09
CA ALA A 89 -10.64 19.18 5.32
C ALA A 89 -10.88 18.46 3.99
N GLU A 90 -9.84 17.78 3.46
CA GLU A 90 -9.88 17.04 2.20
C GLU A 90 -9.92 15.51 2.39
N GLY A 91 -10.33 15.06 3.58
CA GLY A 91 -10.43 13.65 3.95
C GLY A 91 -9.23 13.13 4.73
N LEU A 92 -9.09 11.80 4.78
CA LEU A 92 -8.08 11.16 5.60
C LEU A 92 -6.67 11.34 5.01
N ARG A 93 -5.66 11.56 5.85
CA ARG A 93 -4.24 11.57 5.43
C ARG A 93 -3.41 10.72 6.37
N ALA A 94 -2.58 9.85 5.80
CA ALA A 94 -1.57 9.15 6.58
C ALA A 94 -0.45 10.09 7.03
N LEU A 95 0.12 9.79 8.19
CA LEU A 95 1.21 10.56 8.78
C LEU A 95 2.57 9.95 8.47
N SER A 96 3.57 10.80 8.25
CA SER A 96 4.98 10.43 8.20
C SER A 96 5.74 11.42 9.05
N LYS A 97 6.41 10.95 10.11
CA LYS A 97 7.06 11.82 11.11
C LYS A 97 6.10 12.90 11.63
N ASP A 98 4.87 12.49 11.96
CA ASP A 98 3.78 13.34 12.45
C ASP A 98 3.23 14.41 11.49
N GLU A 99 3.73 14.44 10.25
CA GLU A 99 3.21 15.33 9.20
C GLU A 99 2.28 14.58 8.24
N ALA A 100 1.16 15.23 7.88
CA ALA A 100 0.23 14.70 6.89
C ALA A 100 0.89 14.62 5.50
N ILE A 101 0.89 13.41 4.93
CA ILE A 101 1.46 13.18 3.61
C ILE A 101 0.58 13.85 2.55
N LEU A 102 1.20 14.60 1.63
CA LEU A 102 0.50 15.18 0.48
C LEU A 102 0.30 14.14 -0.63
N PRO A 103 -0.95 13.86 -1.07
CA PRO A 103 -1.23 12.87 -2.11
C PRO A 103 -0.48 13.14 -3.42
N GLU A 104 -0.35 14.41 -3.82
CA GLU A 104 0.31 14.84 -5.06
C GLU A 104 1.80 14.52 -5.03
N SER A 105 2.43 14.60 -3.84
CA SER A 105 3.83 14.22 -3.65
C SER A 105 4.02 12.71 -3.88
N VAL A 106 3.07 11.89 -3.42
CA VAL A 106 3.09 10.44 -3.66
C VAL A 106 2.86 10.12 -5.14
N ALA A 107 1.92 10.81 -5.79
CA ALA A 107 1.64 10.64 -7.21
C ALA A 107 2.89 10.94 -8.06
N ARG A 108 3.56 12.09 -7.83
CA ARG A 108 4.82 12.44 -8.51
C ARG A 108 5.93 11.44 -8.21
N TYR A 109 6.00 10.95 -6.97
CA TYR A 109 6.98 9.92 -6.60
C TYR A 109 6.77 8.61 -7.37
N LEU A 110 5.52 8.14 -7.50
CA LEU A 110 5.19 6.94 -8.26
C LEU A 110 5.45 7.13 -9.75
N ASP A 111 5.04 8.27 -10.30
CA ASP A 111 5.29 8.64 -11.70
C ASP A 111 6.78 8.63 -12.02
N GLY A 112 7.61 9.30 -11.20
CA GLY A 112 9.06 9.29 -11.40
C GLY A 112 9.73 7.92 -11.20
N LYS A 113 9.12 6.99 -10.46
CA LYS A 113 9.70 5.65 -10.20
C LYS A 113 9.29 4.59 -11.22
N PHE A 114 8.09 4.71 -11.78
CA PHE A 114 7.56 3.76 -12.77
C PHE A 114 7.62 4.29 -14.20
N GLY A 115 7.63 5.61 -14.38
CA GLY A 115 7.55 6.25 -15.70
C GLY A 115 6.35 5.76 -16.50
N HIS A 116 6.59 5.47 -17.78
CA HIS A 116 5.54 4.98 -18.70
C HIS A 116 4.87 3.67 -18.23
N ALA A 117 5.55 2.84 -17.43
CA ALA A 117 5.01 1.58 -16.93
C ALA A 117 4.02 1.75 -15.76
N LEU A 118 3.86 2.96 -15.21
CA LEU A 118 2.98 3.19 -14.06
C LEU A 118 1.54 2.76 -14.33
N SER A 119 1.03 3.10 -15.52
CA SER A 119 -0.34 2.77 -15.92
C SER A 119 -0.54 1.25 -16.01
N ALA A 120 0.38 0.55 -16.67
CA ALA A 120 0.34 -0.91 -16.82
C ALA A 120 0.46 -1.63 -15.46
N ALA A 121 1.43 -1.22 -14.63
CA ALA A 121 1.62 -1.79 -13.30
C ALA A 121 0.39 -1.59 -12.40
N ARG A 122 -0.19 -0.37 -12.40
CA ARG A 122 -1.41 -0.08 -11.65
C ARG A 122 -2.58 -0.94 -12.13
N ALA A 123 -2.78 -1.05 -13.44
CA ALA A 123 -3.88 -1.84 -14.01
C ALA A 123 -3.76 -3.33 -13.64
N ALA A 124 -2.55 -3.89 -13.70
CA ALA A 124 -2.30 -5.28 -13.29
C ALA A 124 -2.57 -5.49 -11.80
N MET A 125 -2.08 -4.59 -10.94
CA MET A 125 -2.37 -4.62 -9.50
C MET A 125 -3.87 -4.48 -9.21
N GLU A 126 -4.58 -3.57 -9.87
CA GLU A 126 -6.01 -3.45 -9.67
C GLU A 126 -6.78 -4.71 -10.09
N ARG A 127 -6.37 -5.35 -11.18
CA ARG A 127 -6.95 -6.63 -11.61
C ARG A 127 -6.75 -7.70 -10.52
N LEU A 128 -5.55 -7.81 -9.96
CA LEU A 128 -5.26 -8.72 -8.85
C LEU A 128 -6.08 -8.38 -7.59
N ALA A 129 -6.19 -7.11 -7.22
CA ALA A 129 -7.00 -6.71 -6.08
C ALA A 129 -8.50 -6.99 -6.28
N ARG A 130 -8.98 -6.94 -7.52
CA ARG A 130 -10.38 -7.25 -7.88
C ARG A 130 -10.68 -8.74 -7.96
N SER A 131 -9.68 -9.61 -8.12
CA SER A 131 -9.89 -11.06 -8.19
C SER A 131 -10.25 -11.69 -6.82
N LEU A 132 -10.08 -10.95 -5.73
CA LEU A 132 -10.45 -11.37 -4.38
C LEU A 132 -11.62 -10.54 -3.80
N PRO A 133 -12.45 -11.14 -2.93
CA PRO A 133 -13.32 -10.40 -2.03
C PRO A 133 -12.49 -9.45 -1.15
N ALA A 134 -13.03 -8.28 -0.82
CA ALA A 134 -12.30 -7.25 -0.06
C ALA A 134 -11.78 -7.75 1.30
N GLU A 135 -12.53 -8.62 1.98
CA GLU A 135 -12.14 -9.20 3.28
C GLU A 135 -10.95 -10.15 3.13
N GLN A 136 -10.94 -11.00 2.09
CA GLN A 136 -9.81 -11.88 1.80
C GLN A 136 -8.59 -11.08 1.37
N LEU A 137 -8.77 -10.05 0.53
CA LEU A 137 -7.68 -9.16 0.13
C LEU A 137 -7.03 -8.47 1.33
N ALA A 138 -7.80 -8.02 2.32
CA ALA A 138 -7.25 -7.37 3.51
C ALA A 138 -6.26 -8.26 4.28
N VAL A 139 -6.47 -9.58 4.25
CA VAL A 139 -5.60 -10.58 4.89
C VAL A 139 -4.44 -10.96 3.97
N GLU A 140 -4.71 -11.24 2.69
CA GLU A 140 -3.73 -11.83 1.76
C GLU A 140 -2.83 -10.80 1.04
N ALA A 141 -3.18 -9.51 1.07
CA ALA A 141 -2.51 -8.49 0.26
C ALA A 141 -0.98 -8.46 0.44
N PHE A 142 -0.47 -8.65 1.66
CA PHE A 142 0.98 -8.66 1.86
C PHE A 142 1.62 -9.93 1.30
N HIS A 143 1.00 -11.09 1.45
CA HIS A 143 1.50 -12.33 0.87
C HIS A 143 1.49 -12.29 -0.66
N LEU A 144 0.48 -11.68 -1.28
CA LEU A 144 0.46 -11.42 -2.72
C LEU A 144 1.63 -10.53 -3.14
N TYR A 145 1.89 -9.45 -2.42
CA TYR A 145 3.05 -8.59 -2.66
C TYR A 145 4.37 -9.36 -2.62
N GLU A 146 4.54 -10.29 -1.68
CA GLU A 146 5.77 -11.08 -1.61
C GLU A 146 6.01 -11.97 -2.84
N GLN A 147 4.94 -12.36 -3.55
CA GLN A 147 5.02 -13.22 -4.73
C GLN A 147 5.40 -12.49 -6.02
N PHE A 148 5.19 -11.17 -6.09
CA PHE A 148 5.53 -10.37 -7.28
C PHE A 148 6.53 -9.24 -7.01
N ARG A 149 6.88 -8.95 -5.75
CA ARG A 149 7.82 -7.86 -5.43
C ARG A 149 9.15 -8.04 -6.16
N PRO A 150 9.84 -6.93 -6.50
CA PRO A 150 11.16 -7.01 -7.12
C PRO A 150 12.12 -7.91 -6.35
N GLU A 151 12.79 -8.80 -7.04
CA GLU A 151 13.88 -9.60 -6.48
C GLU A 151 15.09 -8.70 -6.25
N VAL A 152 15.58 -8.65 -5.00
CA VAL A 152 16.79 -7.89 -4.65
C VAL A 152 17.66 -8.75 -3.74
N PRO A 153 18.99 -8.54 -3.72
CA PRO A 153 19.90 -9.29 -2.85
C PRO A 153 19.46 -9.28 -1.38
N ALA A 154 19.75 -10.35 -0.65
CA ALA A 154 19.47 -10.40 0.78
C ALA A 154 20.39 -9.44 1.56
N GLY A 155 19.92 -9.01 2.74
CA GLY A 155 20.68 -8.18 3.66
C GLY A 155 20.89 -6.75 3.17
N VAL A 156 21.94 -6.10 3.70
CA VAL A 156 22.24 -4.67 3.45
C VAL A 156 22.44 -4.38 1.95
N LYS A 157 22.94 -5.36 1.18
CA LYS A 157 23.16 -5.22 -0.28
C LYS A 157 21.87 -5.02 -1.08
N GLY A 158 20.73 -5.49 -0.57
CA GLY A 158 19.42 -5.26 -1.19
C GLY A 158 18.74 -3.97 -0.73
N TRP A 159 19.28 -3.28 0.27
CA TRP A 159 18.66 -2.08 0.79
C TRP A 159 18.81 -0.95 -0.23
N GLY A 160 17.67 -0.43 -0.72
CA GLY A 160 17.66 0.58 -1.78
C GLY A 160 18.04 0.05 -3.17
N ALA A 161 18.28 -1.25 -3.33
CA ALA A 161 18.53 -1.85 -4.64
C ALA A 161 17.26 -1.83 -5.50
N LYS A 162 17.46 -1.72 -6.81
CA LYS A 162 16.43 -2.03 -7.79
C LYS A 162 16.42 -3.53 -8.04
N GLY A 163 15.25 -4.03 -8.42
CA GLY A 163 15.10 -5.36 -8.95
C GLY A 163 14.06 -5.36 -10.06
N THR A 164 13.98 -6.49 -10.74
CA THR A 164 13.01 -6.68 -11.82
C THR A 164 11.61 -6.89 -11.24
N LEU A 165 10.67 -6.01 -11.61
CA LEU A 165 9.25 -6.22 -11.46
C LEU A 165 8.69 -6.78 -12.78
N ASP A 166 8.11 -7.97 -12.73
CA ASP A 166 7.39 -8.56 -13.86
C ASP A 166 5.88 -8.24 -13.73
N ILE A 167 5.35 -7.41 -14.63
CA ILE A 167 3.93 -7.04 -14.64
C ILE A 167 3.06 -8.23 -15.06
N GLY A 168 3.57 -9.12 -15.92
CA GLY A 168 2.89 -10.36 -16.31
C GLY A 168 2.65 -11.28 -15.11
N ARG A 169 3.65 -11.42 -14.24
CA ARG A 169 3.53 -12.15 -12.97
C ARG A 169 2.37 -11.65 -12.10
N ILE A 170 2.15 -10.33 -12.04
CA ILE A 170 1.03 -9.74 -11.28
C ILE A 170 -0.32 -10.16 -11.90
N VAL A 171 -0.41 -10.15 -13.23
CA VAL A 171 -1.61 -10.57 -13.95
C VAL A 171 -1.90 -12.05 -13.74
N ASP A 172 -0.88 -12.91 -13.75
CA ASP A 172 -1.03 -14.36 -13.56
C ASP A 172 -1.51 -14.74 -12.15
N LEU A 173 -1.24 -13.89 -11.15
CA LEU A 173 -1.76 -14.06 -9.79
C LEU A 173 -3.26 -13.74 -9.69
N ALA A 174 -3.81 -12.98 -10.64
CA ALA A 174 -5.23 -12.62 -10.69
C ALA A 174 -6.05 -13.76 -11.32
N LYS A 175 -6.24 -14.84 -10.55
CA LYS A 175 -7.06 -16.00 -10.92
C LYS A 175 -8.56 -15.71 -10.81
#